data_AF-A6N366-F1
#
_entry.id   AF-A6N366-F1
#
_cell.length_a   1.000
_cell.length_b   1.000
_cell.length_c   1.000
_cell.angle_alpha   90.00
_cell.angle_beta   90.00
_cell.angle_gamma   90.00
#
_symmetry.space_group_name_H-M   'P 1'
#
loop_
_entity.id
_entity.type
_entity.pdbx_description
1 polymer ?
#
loop_
_entity_poly.entity_id
_entity_poly.type
_entity_poly.pdbx_seq_one_letter_code
_entity_poly.pdbx_strand_id
1 'polypeptide(L)'
;CRGCLDYFSRAKLLCNWNSSRSVSSICTVEDKQNLVKRLLEAKLDSGLTFDEIASRCEITNVHCAQLFHNQARLSPKLATTLKQVVPALQDDDLREMQRCPLRIADPSLLQDPAVYRFHELVVQYGKSLKSLIEEKFGDGIMSAIDFQMTLSEEPGKSGERRVVIRMDGKFLPRVEPTQLD
;
A
#
# COMPACT_ATOMS: atom_id res chain seq x y z
N CYS A 1 8.81 -58.57 29.02
CA CYS A 1 8.07 -57.85 30.09
C CYS A 1 8.76 -56.53 30.39
N ARG A 2 8.03 -55.41 30.21
CA ARG A 2 8.21 -54.05 30.78
C ARG A 2 9.58 -53.37 30.55
N GLY A 3 9.71 -52.15 30.05
CA GLY A 3 8.74 -51.09 29.76
C GLY A 3 9.48 -49.87 29.16
N CYS A 4 8.71 -49.02 28.48
CA CYS A 4 9.08 -47.72 27.93
C CYS A 4 9.60 -46.72 28.98
N LEU A 5 10.16 -45.60 28.46
CA LEU A 5 10.68 -44.38 29.11
C LEU A 5 12.19 -44.50 29.38
N ASP A 6 13.10 -43.70 28.81
CA ASP A 6 13.04 -42.26 28.61
C ASP A 6 13.75 -41.81 27.33
N TYR A 7 13.03 -41.02 26.54
CA TYR A 7 13.48 -40.38 25.31
C TYR A 7 13.58 -38.88 25.55
N PHE A 8 14.50 -38.38 26.38
CA PHE A 8 14.82 -36.94 26.43
C PHE A 8 16.15 -36.69 27.16
N SER A 9 17.26 -36.70 26.42
CA SER A 9 18.51 -36.04 26.86
C SER A 9 19.21 -35.40 25.67
N ARG A 10 18.67 -34.25 25.26
CA ARG A 10 19.31 -33.29 24.34
C ARG A 10 18.73 -31.91 24.60
N ALA A 11 19.06 -31.34 25.76
CA ALA A 11 18.78 -29.95 26.08
C ALA A 11 20.10 -29.20 26.32
N LYS A 12 20.79 -28.89 25.22
CA LYS A 12 21.76 -27.80 25.13
C LYS A 12 21.32 -26.95 23.94
N LEU A 13 21.35 -25.63 24.14
CA LEU A 13 20.91 -24.55 23.22
C LEU A 13 19.42 -24.21 23.31
N LEU A 14 19.00 -23.65 24.44
CA LEU A 14 17.92 -22.69 24.45
C LEU A 14 18.52 -21.29 24.41
N CYS A 15 18.17 -20.61 23.33
CA CYS A 15 18.55 -19.26 22.94
C CYS A 15 18.45 -18.27 24.10
N ASN A 16 19.50 -17.44 24.22
CA ASN A 16 19.37 -16.08 24.73
C ASN A 16 18.45 -15.30 23.78
N TRP A 17 17.15 -15.47 23.95
CA TRP A 17 16.14 -14.63 23.33
C TRP A 17 15.89 -13.48 24.30
N ASN A 18 16.67 -12.40 24.14
CA ASN A 18 16.44 -11.14 24.82
C ASN A 18 15.07 -10.61 24.38
N SER A 19 14.04 -10.98 25.13
CA SER A 19 12.69 -10.45 25.03
C SER A 19 12.65 -9.05 25.63
N SER A 20 13.27 -8.09 24.93
CA SER A 20 12.89 -6.69 25.01
C SER A 20 12.21 -6.30 23.71
N ARG A 21 11.14 -7.02 23.35
CA ARG A 21 10.10 -6.42 22.50
C ARG A 21 9.41 -5.39 23.39
N SER A 22 9.94 -4.17 23.41
CA SER A 22 9.13 -3.04 23.87
C SER A 22 7.83 -3.12 23.07
N VAL A 23 6.70 -3.07 23.76
CA VAL A 23 5.42 -2.89 23.13
C VAL A 23 5.58 -1.59 22.34
N SER A 24 5.73 -1.74 21.03
CA SER A 24 5.97 -0.63 20.11
C SER A 24 4.90 0.41 20.37
N SER A 25 5.29 1.63 20.70
CA SER A 25 4.38 2.78 20.64
C SER A 25 3.64 2.71 19.31
N ILE A 26 2.31 2.58 19.38
CA ILE A 26 1.45 2.59 18.19
C ILE A 26 1.79 3.89 17.45
N CYS A 27 2.16 3.80 16.16
CA CYS A 27 2.40 4.98 15.32
C CYS A 27 1.18 5.90 15.41
N THR A 28 1.40 7.15 15.81
CA THR A 28 0.32 8.13 15.92
C THR A 28 0.07 8.80 14.56
N VAL A 29 -1.05 9.54 14.46
CA VAL A 29 -1.32 10.38 13.28
C VAL A 29 -0.23 11.44 13.10
N GLU A 30 0.26 12.02 14.19
CA GLU A 30 1.32 13.02 14.19
C GLU A 30 2.66 12.42 13.71
N ASP A 31 3.03 11.23 14.20
CA ASP A 31 4.23 10.52 13.73
C ASP A 31 4.18 10.29 12.21
N LYS A 32 3.03 9.84 11.71
CA LYS A 32 2.81 9.64 10.27
C LYS A 32 2.94 10.95 9.50
N GLN A 33 2.33 12.03 9.96
CA GLN A 33 2.39 13.34 9.30
C GLN A 33 3.84 13.86 9.23
N ASN A 34 4.59 13.73 10.33
CA ASN A 34 5.99 14.11 10.40
C ASN A 34 6.86 13.28 9.44
N LEU A 35 6.63 11.96 9.36
CA LEU A 35 7.30 11.11 8.38
C LEU A 35 6.98 11.54 6.95
N VAL A 36 5.69 11.66 6.60
CA VAL A 36 5.25 12.03 5.24
C VAL A 36 5.84 13.37 4.81
N LYS A 37 5.90 14.35 5.73
CA LYS A 37 6.55 15.64 5.46
C LYS A 37 8.01 15.45 5.01
N ARG A 38 8.82 14.70 5.77
CA ARG A 38 10.23 14.43 5.43
C ARG A 38 10.38 13.66 4.12
N LEU A 39 9.50 12.70 3.86
CA LEU A 39 9.51 11.93 2.60
C LEU A 39 9.26 12.85 1.40
N LEU A 40 8.25 13.73 1.49
CA LEU A 40 7.91 14.66 0.42
C LEU A 40 8.99 15.74 0.23
N GLU A 41 9.63 16.20 1.30
CA GLU A 41 10.81 17.09 1.22
C GLU A 41 11.97 16.40 0.49
N ALA A 42 12.32 15.16 0.86
CA ALA A 42 13.37 14.41 0.16
C ALA A 42 13.05 14.15 -1.32
N LYS A 43 11.77 13.92 -1.65
CA LYS A 43 11.32 13.83 -3.05
C LYS A 43 11.53 15.17 -3.77
N LEU A 44 11.15 16.27 -3.15
CA LEU A 44 11.30 17.61 -3.72
C LEU A 44 12.78 17.91 -4.00
N ASP A 45 13.66 17.60 -3.05
CA ASP A 45 15.11 17.80 -3.16
C ASP A 45 15.75 16.98 -4.27
N SER A 46 15.16 15.84 -4.64
CA SER A 46 15.65 15.03 -5.76
C SER A 46 15.42 15.69 -7.13
N GLY A 47 14.50 16.66 -7.23
CA GLY A 47 14.08 17.25 -8.50
C GLY A 47 13.28 16.32 -9.41
N LEU A 48 12.96 15.09 -8.97
CA LEU A 48 12.25 14.10 -9.77
C LEU A 48 10.73 14.16 -9.56
N THR A 49 9.98 13.90 -10.62
CA THR A 49 8.54 13.62 -10.59
C THR A 49 8.25 12.23 -10.03
N PHE A 50 6.99 11.97 -9.65
CA PHE A 50 6.59 10.61 -9.25
C PHE A 50 6.72 9.61 -10.41
N ASP A 51 6.45 10.02 -11.64
CA ASP A 51 6.60 9.16 -12.83
C ASP A 51 8.05 8.73 -13.05
N GLU A 52 9.01 9.65 -12.89
CA GLU A 52 10.43 9.35 -13.03
C GLU A 52 10.92 8.40 -11.92
N ILE A 53 10.52 8.65 -10.67
CA ILE A 53 10.89 7.78 -9.54
C ILE A 53 10.27 6.40 -9.75
N ALA A 54 8.98 6.33 -10.08
CA ALA A 54 8.25 5.10 -10.31
C ALA A 54 8.87 4.26 -11.44
N SER A 55 9.23 4.92 -12.54
CA SER A 55 9.89 4.27 -13.69
C SER A 55 11.23 3.66 -13.31
N ARG A 56 12.06 4.38 -12.54
CA ARG A 56 13.36 3.87 -12.05
C ARG A 56 13.22 2.77 -11.00
N CYS A 57 12.09 2.73 -10.30
CA CYS A 57 11.77 1.75 -9.28
C CYS A 57 10.97 0.54 -9.82
N GLU A 58 10.59 0.55 -11.10
CA GLU A 58 9.75 -0.48 -11.73
C GLU A 58 8.41 -0.70 -10.99
N ILE A 59 7.76 0.39 -10.56
CA ILE A 59 6.44 0.38 -9.91
C ILE A 59 5.49 1.35 -10.61
N THR A 60 4.20 1.28 -10.31
CA THR A 60 3.25 2.28 -10.83
C THR A 60 3.46 3.64 -10.17
N ASN A 61 3.13 4.72 -10.88
CA ASN A 61 3.24 6.08 -10.34
C ASN A 61 2.36 6.32 -9.11
N VAL A 62 1.16 5.72 -9.08
CA VAL A 62 0.29 5.77 -7.90
C VAL A 62 0.92 5.01 -6.72
N HIS A 63 1.50 3.83 -6.93
CA HIS A 63 2.18 3.11 -5.85
C HIS A 63 3.39 3.91 -5.33
N CYS A 64 4.14 4.54 -6.22
CA CYS A 64 5.21 5.45 -5.83
C CYS A 64 4.67 6.59 -4.94
N ALA A 65 3.62 7.30 -5.36
CA ALA A 65 3.02 8.35 -4.54
C ALA A 65 2.52 7.83 -3.18
N GLN A 66 1.89 6.65 -3.15
CA GLN A 66 1.44 6.01 -1.91
C GLN A 66 2.59 5.72 -0.93
N LEU A 67 3.78 5.37 -1.42
CA LEU A 67 4.95 5.19 -0.56
C LEU A 67 5.35 6.51 0.11
N PHE A 68 5.42 7.61 -0.64
CA PHE A 68 5.76 8.94 -0.09
C PHE A 68 4.69 9.50 0.85
N HIS A 69 3.42 9.10 0.70
CA HIS A 69 2.34 9.39 1.65
C HIS A 69 2.21 8.36 2.79
N ASN A 70 3.13 7.40 2.89
CA ASN A 70 3.10 6.30 3.86
C ASN A 70 1.72 5.61 3.92
N GLN A 71 1.15 5.31 2.75
CA GLN A 71 -0.11 4.58 2.55
C GLN A 71 0.13 3.12 2.11
N ALA A 72 1.30 2.86 1.53
CA ALA A 72 1.78 1.53 1.15
C ALA A 72 3.04 1.18 1.95
N ARG A 73 3.25 -0.12 2.18
CA ARG A 73 4.46 -0.62 2.83
C ARG A 73 5.57 -0.73 1.79
N LEU A 74 6.74 -0.20 2.10
CA LEU A 74 7.95 -0.37 1.30
C LEU A 74 8.51 -1.79 1.49
N SER A 75 8.81 -2.48 0.39
CA SER A 75 9.48 -3.79 0.47
C SER A 75 11.00 -3.61 0.62
N PRO A 76 11.72 -4.57 1.27
CA PRO A 76 13.17 -4.46 1.44
C PRO A 76 13.93 -4.33 0.12
N LYS A 77 13.50 -5.07 -0.93
CA LYS A 77 14.10 -4.98 -2.27
C LYS A 77 13.93 -3.58 -2.85
N LEU A 78 12.74 -3.01 -2.74
CA LEU A 78 12.44 -1.68 -3.27
C LEU A 78 13.12 -0.56 -2.46
N ALA A 79 13.35 -0.76 -1.15
CA ALA A 79 14.01 0.24 -0.31
C ALA A 79 15.42 0.58 -0.80
N THR A 80 16.19 -0.42 -1.22
CA THR A 80 17.54 -0.21 -1.78
C THR A 80 17.49 0.65 -3.05
N THR A 81 16.61 0.29 -4.00
CA THR A 81 16.45 1.06 -5.25
C THR A 81 15.96 2.47 -4.97
N LEU A 82 14.96 2.63 -4.09
CA LEU A 82 14.39 3.94 -3.77
C LEU A 82 15.42 4.87 -3.13
N LYS A 83 16.30 4.37 -2.26
CA LYS A 83 17.41 5.14 -1.67
C LYS A 83 18.43 5.59 -2.72
N GLN A 84 18.69 4.77 -3.73
CA GLN A 84 19.58 5.15 -4.83
C GLN A 84 18.95 6.23 -5.72
N VAL A 85 17.64 6.14 -5.97
CA VAL A 85 16.91 7.11 -6.80
C VAL A 85 16.68 8.43 -6.07
N VAL A 86 16.44 8.40 -4.76
CA VAL A 86 16.19 9.56 -3.91
C VAL A 86 17.17 9.55 -2.71
N PRO A 87 18.43 9.99 -2.91
CA PRO A 87 19.48 9.88 -1.89
C PRO A 87 19.20 10.64 -0.59
N ALA A 88 18.36 11.67 -0.64
CA ALA A 88 17.98 12.50 0.50
C ALA A 88 17.09 11.78 1.53
N LEU A 89 16.48 10.64 1.18
CA LEU A 89 15.68 9.83 2.11
C LEU A 89 16.56 9.32 3.25
N GLN A 90 16.18 9.55 4.50
CA GLN A 90 16.97 9.08 5.65
C GLN A 90 16.80 7.57 5.84
N ASP A 91 17.83 6.90 6.38
CA ASP A 91 17.79 5.45 6.63
C ASP A 91 16.69 5.09 7.65
N ASP A 92 16.45 5.96 8.64
CA ASP A 92 15.36 5.78 9.61
C ASP A 92 13.98 5.90 8.97
N ASP A 93 13.80 6.84 8.04
CA ASP A 93 12.54 6.98 7.30
C ASP A 93 12.27 5.74 6.44
N LEU A 94 13.29 5.21 5.76
CA LEU A 94 13.18 3.96 4.98
C LEU A 94 12.89 2.74 5.86
N ARG A 95 13.42 2.68 7.09
CA ARG A 95 13.08 1.63 8.06
C ARG A 95 11.62 1.74 8.49
N GLU A 96 11.13 2.96 8.71
CA GLU A 96 9.74 3.18 9.11
C GLU A 96 8.77 2.86 7.97
N MET A 97 9.08 3.24 6.73
CA MET A 97 8.28 2.88 5.54
C MET A 97 8.14 1.36 5.33
N GLN A 98 9.08 0.56 5.86
CA GLN A 98 9.04 -0.90 5.79
C GLN A 98 8.12 -1.54 6.85
N ARG A 99 7.62 -0.77 7.83
CA ARG A 99 6.59 -1.21 8.78
C ARG A 99 5.21 -1.19 8.12
N CYS A 100 4.23 -1.83 8.75
CA CYS A 100 2.84 -1.74 8.29
C CYS A 100 2.34 -0.31 8.55
N PRO A 101 1.95 0.46 7.51
CA PRO A 101 1.56 1.84 7.70
C PRO A 101 0.20 1.93 8.40
N LEU A 102 0.05 2.98 9.21
CA LEU A 102 -1.24 3.37 9.76
C LEU A 102 -2.13 3.92 8.63
N ARG A 103 -3.17 3.18 8.24
CA ARG A 103 -4.14 3.57 7.19
C ARG A 103 -5.42 4.06 7.86
N ILE A 104 -5.45 5.34 8.23
CA ILE A 104 -6.63 6.00 8.79
C ILE A 104 -7.28 6.88 7.72
N ALA A 105 -8.60 6.86 7.67
CA ALA A 105 -9.38 7.80 6.85
C ALA A 105 -9.32 9.20 7.48
N ASP A 106 -8.99 10.20 6.67
CA ASP A 106 -9.06 11.61 7.06
C ASP A 106 -10.27 12.25 6.36
N PRO A 107 -11.37 12.53 7.10
CA PRO A 107 -12.55 13.14 6.53
C PRO A 107 -12.31 14.52 5.92
N SER A 108 -11.26 15.24 6.37
CA SER A 108 -10.94 16.56 5.84
C SER A 108 -10.47 16.51 4.38
N LEU A 109 -9.96 15.37 3.91
CA LEU A 109 -9.57 15.16 2.51
C LEU A 109 -10.75 15.35 1.55
N LEU A 110 -11.99 15.07 1.98
CA LEU A 110 -13.18 15.27 1.15
C LEU A 110 -13.54 16.75 0.96
N GLN A 111 -12.89 17.68 1.69
CA GLN A 111 -13.04 19.11 1.45
C GLN A 111 -12.18 19.59 0.28
N ASP A 112 -11.15 18.84 -0.11
CA ASP A 112 -10.35 19.14 -1.29
C ASP A 112 -11.15 18.81 -2.57
N PRO A 113 -11.33 19.77 -3.49
CA PRO A 113 -12.12 19.53 -4.70
C PRO A 113 -11.56 18.44 -5.61
N ALA A 114 -10.24 18.27 -5.70
CA ALA A 114 -9.66 17.23 -6.56
C ALA A 114 -9.91 15.84 -5.99
N VAL A 115 -9.81 15.68 -4.66
CA VAL A 115 -10.15 14.42 -3.98
C VAL A 115 -11.65 14.14 -4.02
N TYR A 116 -12.49 15.16 -3.82
CA TYR A 116 -13.95 15.00 -3.78
C TYR A 116 -14.54 14.43 -5.09
N ARG A 117 -13.94 14.74 -6.24
CA ARG A 117 -14.38 14.19 -7.54
C ARG A 117 -14.33 12.68 -7.57
N PHE A 118 -13.37 12.04 -6.88
CA PHE A 118 -13.31 10.58 -6.77
C PHE A 118 -14.46 10.01 -5.94
N HIS A 119 -14.85 10.71 -4.87
CA HIS A 119 -16.03 10.34 -4.09
C HIS A 119 -17.31 10.46 -4.93
N GLU A 120 -17.46 11.54 -5.70
CA GLU A 120 -18.59 11.69 -6.62
C GLU A 120 -18.64 10.59 -7.69
N LEU A 121 -17.50 10.16 -8.23
CA LEU A 121 -17.44 9.03 -9.16
C LEU A 121 -18.01 7.76 -8.53
N VAL A 122 -17.66 7.46 -7.28
CA VAL A 122 -18.19 6.30 -6.56
C VAL A 122 -19.70 6.42 -6.34
N VAL A 123 -20.19 7.58 -5.91
CA VAL A 123 -21.62 7.80 -5.65
C VAL A 123 -22.44 7.73 -6.94
N GLN A 124 -21.95 8.34 -8.02
CA GLN A 124 -22.66 8.45 -9.29
C GLN A 124 -22.63 7.14 -10.10
N TYR A 125 -21.46 6.49 -10.20
CA TYR A 125 -21.26 5.33 -11.07
C TYR A 125 -21.29 3.98 -10.34
N GLY A 126 -21.26 3.97 -9.00
CA GLY A 126 -21.09 2.75 -8.21
C GLY A 126 -22.14 1.66 -8.50
N LYS A 127 -23.42 2.04 -8.63
CA LYS A 127 -24.50 1.09 -8.98
C LYS A 127 -24.29 0.49 -10.37
N SER A 128 -23.98 1.32 -11.36
CA SER A 128 -23.74 0.86 -12.74
C SER A 128 -22.51 -0.03 -12.84
N LEU A 129 -21.40 0.34 -12.19
CA LEU A 129 -20.19 -0.48 -12.14
C LEU A 129 -20.44 -1.82 -11.46
N LYS A 130 -21.19 -1.84 -10.35
CA LYS A 130 -21.59 -3.08 -9.68
C LYS A 130 -22.36 -4.00 -10.63
N SER A 131 -23.39 -3.49 -11.32
CA SER A 131 -24.17 -4.29 -12.27
C SER A 131 -23.30 -4.84 -13.41
N LEU A 132 -22.39 -4.04 -13.96
CA LEU A 132 -21.47 -4.50 -15.01
C LEU A 132 -20.50 -5.57 -14.53
N ILE A 133 -20.02 -5.48 -13.28
CA ILE A 133 -19.18 -6.52 -12.68
C ILE A 133 -19.97 -7.81 -12.55
N GLU A 134 -21.21 -7.75 -12.07
CA GLU A 134 -22.07 -8.93 -11.92
C GLU A 134 -22.40 -9.59 -13.24
N GLU A 135 -22.73 -8.81 -14.28
CA GLU A 135 -22.99 -9.33 -15.63
C GLU A 135 -21.76 -10.02 -16.24
N LYS A 136 -20.55 -9.48 -16.00
CA LYS A 136 -19.32 -9.96 -16.64
C LYS A 136 -18.60 -11.06 -15.87
N PHE A 137 -18.65 -11.02 -14.54
CA PHE A 137 -17.83 -11.88 -13.67
C PHE A 137 -18.67 -12.70 -12.67
N GLY A 138 -19.95 -12.38 -12.47
CA GLY A 138 -20.81 -13.01 -11.47
C GLY A 138 -20.77 -12.36 -10.09
N ASP A 139 -21.27 -13.04 -9.06
CA ASP A 139 -21.30 -12.51 -7.69
C ASP A 139 -19.91 -12.46 -7.08
N GLY A 140 -19.43 -11.25 -6.80
CA GLY A 140 -18.10 -11.01 -6.27
C GLY A 140 -17.73 -9.54 -6.19
N ILE A 141 -16.46 -9.26 -5.94
CA ILE A 141 -15.91 -7.90 -5.85
C ILE A 141 -14.60 -7.77 -6.60
N MET A 142 -14.27 -6.55 -7.03
CA MET A 142 -12.91 -6.18 -7.41
C MET A 142 -12.10 -5.89 -6.13
N SER A 143 -10.98 -6.60 -5.95
CA SER A 143 -10.09 -6.40 -4.81
C SER A 143 -9.47 -5.01 -4.82
N ALA A 144 -9.34 -4.40 -3.63
CA ALA A 144 -8.55 -3.18 -3.40
C ALA A 144 -7.19 -3.48 -2.72
N ILE A 145 -6.83 -4.76 -2.58
CA ILE A 145 -5.56 -5.23 -1.99
C ILE A 145 -4.66 -5.82 -3.07
N ASP A 146 -5.19 -6.80 -3.81
CA ASP A 146 -4.56 -7.32 -5.03
C ASP A 146 -5.01 -6.42 -6.19
N PHE A 147 -4.41 -5.23 -6.22
CA PHE A 147 -4.86 -4.08 -6.98
C PHE A 147 -3.69 -3.22 -7.44
N GLN A 148 -3.81 -2.67 -8.64
CA GLN A 148 -2.86 -1.73 -9.23
C GLN A 148 -3.60 -0.55 -9.84
N MET A 149 -2.97 0.63 -9.75
CA MET A 149 -3.49 1.85 -10.35
C MET A 149 -2.36 2.61 -11.05
N THR A 150 -2.69 3.19 -12.21
CA THR A 150 -1.83 4.14 -12.92
C THR A 150 -2.64 5.38 -13.26
N LEU A 151 -1.97 6.53 -13.29
CA LEU A 151 -2.51 7.79 -13.81
C LEU A 151 -1.69 8.22 -15.02
N SER A 152 -2.33 8.59 -16.12
CA SER A 152 -1.67 9.11 -17.31
C SER A 152 -2.44 10.29 -17.88
N GLU A 153 -1.79 11.05 -18.75
CA GLU A 153 -2.42 12.09 -19.54
C GLU A 153 -2.69 11.59 -20.95
N GLU A 154 -3.86 11.89 -21.48
CA GLU A 154 -4.20 11.68 -22.89
C GLU A 154 -4.87 12.93 -23.49
N PRO A 155 -4.65 13.23 -24.77
CA PRO A 155 -5.38 14.29 -25.44
C PRO A 155 -6.84 13.88 -25.67
N GLY A 156 -7.76 14.80 -25.36
CA GLY A 156 -9.17 14.66 -25.65
C GLY A 156 -9.52 14.97 -27.09
N LYS A 157 -10.77 14.68 -27.47
CA LYS A 157 -11.24 14.86 -28.85
C LYS A 157 -11.21 16.32 -29.31
N SER A 158 -11.26 17.26 -28.37
CA SER A 158 -11.19 18.70 -28.64
C SER A 158 -9.81 19.29 -28.31
N GLY A 159 -8.79 18.44 -28.12
CA GLY A 159 -7.44 18.85 -27.76
C GLY A 159 -7.27 19.19 -26.27
N GLU A 160 -8.29 18.99 -25.45
CA GLU A 160 -8.21 19.20 -24.00
C GLU A 160 -7.36 18.12 -23.33
N ARG A 161 -6.58 18.46 -22.31
CA ARG A 161 -5.82 17.46 -21.53
C ARG A 161 -6.78 16.63 -20.69
N ARG A 162 -6.69 15.31 -20.76
CA ARG A 162 -7.53 14.39 -19.99
C ARG A 162 -6.67 13.60 -19.01
N VAL A 163 -7.18 13.45 -17.80
CA VAL A 163 -6.62 12.55 -16.80
C VAL A 163 -7.23 11.17 -17.01
N VAL A 164 -6.37 10.19 -17.27
CA VAL A 164 -6.76 8.79 -17.49
C VAL A 164 -6.28 7.97 -16.32
N ILE A 165 -7.20 7.24 -15.69
CA ILE A 165 -6.92 6.40 -14.54
C ILE A 165 -7.27 4.97 -14.91
N ARG A 166 -6.27 4.09 -14.85
CA ARG A 166 -6.46 2.65 -15.01
C ARG A 166 -6.51 2.01 -13.63
N MET A 167 -7.57 1.27 -13.36
CA MET A 167 -7.77 0.50 -12.14
C MET A 167 -7.81 -0.98 -12.52
N ASP A 168 -6.92 -1.77 -11.94
CA ASP A 168 -6.75 -3.19 -12.25
C ASP A 168 -6.77 -3.96 -10.93
N GLY A 169 -7.89 -4.62 -10.65
CA GLY A 169 -8.10 -5.35 -9.42
C GLY A 169 -8.53 -6.78 -9.68
N LYS A 170 -7.96 -7.71 -8.91
CA LYS A 170 -8.34 -9.12 -8.98
C LYS A 170 -9.82 -9.30 -8.63
N PHE A 171 -10.57 -10.03 -9.45
CA PHE A 171 -11.92 -10.45 -9.13
C PHE A 171 -11.90 -11.53 -8.05
N LEU A 172 -12.73 -11.35 -7.02
CA LEU A 172 -12.90 -12.28 -5.91
C LEU A 172 -14.36 -12.76 -5.88
N PRO A 173 -14.65 -14.00 -6.31
CA PRO A 173 -16.01 -14.53 -6.27
C PRO A 173 -16.45 -14.73 -4.82
N ARG A 174 -17.75 -14.53 -4.55
CA ARG A 174 -18.32 -15.00 -3.29
C ARG A 174 -18.41 -16.52 -3.33
N VAL A 175 -17.93 -17.16 -2.26
CA VAL A 175 -18.07 -18.60 -2.06
C VAL A 175 -19.09 -18.85 -0.96
N GLU A 176 -19.94 -19.86 -1.17
CA GLU A 176 -20.85 -20.32 -0.13
C GLU A 176 -20.01 -20.92 1.01
N PRO A 177 -20.15 -20.44 2.26
CA PRO A 177 -19.43 -21.02 3.38
C PRO A 177 -19.87 -22.48 3.60
N THR A 178 -18.94 -23.42 3.51
CA THR A 178 -19.19 -24.81 3.91
C THR A 178 -18.86 -25.01 5.39
N GLN A 179 -19.33 -26.10 5.99
CA GLN A 179 -18.86 -26.49 7.32
C GLN A 179 -17.33 -26.62 7.32
N LEU A 180 -16.71 -26.18 8.40
CA LEU A 180 -15.30 -26.42 8.67
C LEU A 180 -15.19 -27.84 9.26
N ASP A 181 -14.37 -28.68 8.65
CA ASP A 181 -14.01 -30.01 9.17
C ASP A 181 -13.21 -29.90 10.49
#